data_AF-A0A5D2IV62-F1
#
_entry.id   AF-A0A5D2IV62-F1
#
_cell.length_a   1.000
_cell.length_b   1.000
_cell.length_c   1.000
_cell.angle_alpha   90.00
_cell.angle_beta   90.00
_cell.angle_gamma   90.00
#
_symmetry.space_group_name_H-M   'P 1'
#
loop_
_entity.id
_entity.type
_entity.pdbx_description
1 polymer ?
#
loop_
_entity_poly.entity_id
_entity_poly.type
_entity_poly.pdbx_seq_one_letter_code
_entity_poly.pdbx_strand_id
1 'polypeptide(L)'
;MLFGHMVTLLKDYHQELPKRNKVITCVPGSEIPEWFDFKSSGSSINIQLPSEWYYNSSKNFPTFVVSTVVSFPDYSGDREILIRCECRLKSRNGDCHDLSCSFLTWTKRIPGSELIGSDHLFLLYKTCFCDDDAEDRWFVETQASNKRTYNEAWFKFYPVVINEDGSQNTCCEVKHCGVHISFAKEEAEVQPSKRLKYQS
;
A
#
# COMPACT_ATOMS: atom_id res chain seq x y z
N MET A 1 11.28 20.23 8.83
CA MET A 1 12.48 19.38 8.59
C MET A 1 12.30 17.91 8.97
N LEU A 2 11.13 17.44 9.43
CA LEU A 2 10.87 16.02 9.76
C LEU A 2 10.30 15.20 8.59
N PHE A 3 9.45 15.81 7.74
CA PHE A 3 8.77 15.12 6.64
C PHE A 3 9.74 14.46 5.64
N GLY A 4 10.73 15.21 5.14
CA GLY A 4 11.71 14.69 4.18
C GLY A 4 12.51 13.49 4.70
N HIS A 5 12.98 13.54 5.95
CA HIS A 5 13.70 12.42 6.56
C HIS A 5 12.81 11.19 6.79
N MET A 6 11.55 11.38 7.20
CA MET A 6 10.62 10.26 7.37
C MET A 6 10.26 9.63 6.02
N VAL A 7 10.09 10.43 4.98
CA VAL A 7 9.89 9.95 3.61
C VAL A 7 11.07 9.11 3.12
N THR A 8 12.31 9.54 3.39
CA THR A 8 13.52 8.75 3.08
C THR A 8 13.55 7.45 3.88
N LEU A 9 13.35 7.49 5.19
CA LEU A 9 13.32 6.29 6.04
C LEU A 9 12.26 5.29 5.60
N LEU A 10 11.08 5.75 5.18
CA LEU A 10 10.02 4.88 4.68
C LEU A 10 10.37 4.26 3.33
N LYS A 11 11.06 5.01 2.46
CA LYS A 11 11.59 4.48 1.19
C LYS A 11 12.66 3.42 1.44
N ASP A 12 13.57 3.66 2.38
CA ASP A 12 14.62 2.71 2.74
C ASP A 12 14.02 1.46 3.42
N TYR A 13 13.04 1.67 4.32
CA TYR A 13 12.28 0.59 4.96
C TYR A 13 11.57 -0.31 3.93
N HIS A 14 11.02 0.28 2.85
CA HIS A 14 10.43 -0.47 1.74
C HIS A 14 11.47 -1.34 1.01
N GLN A 15 12.69 -0.85 0.83
CA GLN A 15 13.74 -1.57 0.11
C GLN A 15 14.36 -2.71 0.93
N GLU A 16 14.36 -2.62 2.26
CA GLU A 16 15.10 -3.54 3.13
C GLU A 16 14.27 -4.72 3.71
N LEU A 17 12.93 -4.69 3.65
CA LEU A 17 12.09 -5.70 4.33
C LEU A 17 11.00 -6.33 3.44
N PRO A 18 11.30 -7.40 2.67
CA PRO A 18 10.29 -8.20 1.98
C PRO A 18 9.43 -9.11 2.89
N LYS A 19 9.55 -9.00 4.23
CA LYS A 19 8.97 -9.97 5.20
C LYS A 19 7.78 -9.46 6.03
N ARG A 20 7.42 -8.18 5.98
CA ARG A 20 6.23 -7.66 6.67
C ARG A 20 5.14 -7.32 5.67
N ASN A 21 4.02 -8.03 5.76
CA ASN A 21 2.93 -7.90 4.79
C ASN A 21 2.16 -6.58 4.89
N LYS A 22 2.31 -5.82 5.99
CA LYS A 22 1.57 -4.59 6.23
C LYS A 22 2.33 -3.62 7.14
N VAL A 23 2.47 -2.37 6.73
CA VAL A 23 2.98 -1.26 7.56
C VAL A 23 2.12 -0.02 7.36
N ILE A 24 1.77 0.63 8.46
CA ILE A 24 1.12 1.93 8.47
C ILE A 24 1.99 2.91 9.25
N THR A 25 2.20 4.09 8.68
CA THR A 25 2.87 5.21 9.35
C THR A 25 2.09 6.48 9.07
N CYS A 26 1.92 7.31 10.10
CA CYS A 26 1.23 8.59 10.02
C CYS A 26 2.20 9.68 10.43
N VAL A 27 2.31 10.72 9.60
CA VAL A 27 3.21 11.85 9.82
C VAL A 27 2.51 13.15 9.43
N PRO A 28 2.78 14.28 10.10
CA PRO A 28 2.30 15.58 9.64
C PRO A 28 2.82 15.86 8.22
N GLY A 29 1.93 16.23 7.31
CA GLY A 29 2.27 16.48 5.91
C GLY A 29 1.04 16.57 5.03
N SER A 30 1.06 17.49 4.08
CA SER A 30 -0.04 17.80 3.16
C SER A 30 0.16 17.24 1.75
N GLU A 31 1.27 16.57 1.47
CA GLU A 31 1.66 16.13 0.13
C GLU A 31 2.01 14.64 0.09
N ILE A 32 1.74 14.02 -1.06
CA ILE A 32 2.22 12.67 -1.36
C ILE A 32 3.70 12.75 -1.76
N PRO A 33 4.58 11.89 -1.22
CA PRO A 33 6.00 11.92 -1.55
C PRO A 33 6.31 11.79 -3.05
N GLU A 34 7.38 12.45 -3.50
CA GLU A 34 7.77 12.48 -4.93
C GLU A 34 8.16 11.13 -5.53
N TRP A 35 8.50 10.13 -4.72
CA TRP A 35 8.83 8.79 -5.23
C TRP A 35 7.61 7.95 -5.61
N PHE A 36 6.38 8.44 -5.36
CA PHE A 36 5.16 7.81 -5.86
C PHE A 36 5.01 8.03 -7.36
N ASP A 37 4.81 6.94 -8.10
CA ASP A 37 4.68 6.99 -9.56
C ASP A 37 3.38 7.69 -10.00
N PHE A 38 2.32 7.49 -9.22
CA PHE A 38 1.00 8.03 -9.51
C PHE A 38 0.47 8.80 -8.31
N LYS A 39 0.02 10.03 -8.55
CA LYS A 39 -0.54 10.93 -7.53
C LYS A 39 -1.84 11.53 -8.05
N SER A 40 -2.82 11.72 -7.17
CA SER A 40 -4.11 12.33 -7.51
C SER A 40 -4.62 13.19 -6.36
N SER A 41 -5.37 14.23 -6.70
CA SER A 41 -6.17 14.97 -5.72
C SER A 41 -7.45 14.21 -5.40
N GLY A 42 -7.87 14.23 -4.14
CA GLY A 42 -9.03 13.53 -3.63
C GLY A 42 -8.76 12.07 -3.27
N SER A 43 -9.85 11.34 -3.02
CA SER A 43 -9.85 10.00 -2.43
C SER A 43 -9.67 8.85 -3.41
N SER A 44 -9.50 9.11 -4.70
CA SER A 44 -9.39 8.05 -5.70
C SER A 44 -8.42 8.36 -6.82
N ILE A 45 -7.86 7.29 -7.40
CA ILE A 45 -6.94 7.38 -8.53
C ILE A 45 -7.12 6.16 -9.43
N ASN A 46 -7.07 6.39 -10.75
CA ASN A 46 -7.06 5.34 -11.75
C ASN A 46 -5.70 5.35 -12.46
N ILE A 47 -5.05 4.21 -12.55
CA ILE A 47 -3.71 4.07 -13.12
C ILE A 47 -3.70 3.02 -14.22
N GLN A 48 -2.82 3.22 -15.20
CA GLN A 48 -2.51 2.22 -16.22
C GLN A 48 -1.39 1.33 -15.70
N LEU A 49 -1.62 0.02 -15.71
CA LEU A 49 -0.62 -0.95 -15.32
C LEU A 49 0.34 -1.22 -16.50
N PRO A 50 1.65 -1.34 -16.25
CA PRO A 50 2.61 -1.68 -17.30
C PRO A 50 2.23 -3.00 -17.99
N SER A 51 2.42 -3.09 -19.30
CA SER A 51 2.15 -4.30 -20.07
C SER A 51 3.18 -5.42 -19.87
N GLU A 52 4.33 -5.11 -19.26
CA GLU A 52 5.54 -5.96 -19.29
C GLU A 52 5.69 -6.96 -18.14
N TRP A 53 4.75 -7.03 -17.18
CA TRP A 53 4.81 -8.05 -16.10
C TRP A 53 4.60 -9.49 -16.59
N TYR A 54 4.44 -9.67 -17.91
CA TYR A 54 4.22 -10.93 -18.64
C TYR A 54 5.40 -11.90 -18.60
N TYR A 55 6.61 -11.47 -18.25
CA TYR A 55 7.80 -12.35 -18.37
C TYR A 55 7.95 -13.32 -17.19
N ASN A 56 7.30 -14.48 -17.36
CA ASN A 56 7.62 -15.77 -16.73
C ASN A 56 7.41 -15.87 -15.21
N SER A 57 6.50 -16.78 -14.84
CA SER A 57 6.13 -17.21 -13.48
C SER A 57 5.06 -16.38 -12.75
N SER A 58 4.26 -17.11 -11.97
CA SER A 58 3.23 -16.67 -11.03
C SER A 58 3.69 -15.64 -9.97
N LYS A 59 4.97 -15.25 -9.99
CA LYS A 59 5.63 -14.44 -8.96
C LYS A 59 5.77 -12.96 -9.33
N ASN A 60 5.30 -12.54 -10.51
CA ASN A 60 5.53 -11.18 -11.02
C ASN A 60 4.32 -10.24 -10.90
N PHE A 61 3.32 -10.58 -10.08
CA PHE A 61 2.23 -9.65 -9.81
C PHE A 61 2.80 -8.38 -9.14
N PRO A 62 2.46 -7.17 -9.64
CA PRO A 62 2.97 -5.95 -9.06
C PRO A 62 2.56 -5.82 -7.59
N THR A 63 3.52 -5.52 -6.73
CA THR A 63 3.25 -5.02 -5.40
C THR A 63 2.89 -3.54 -5.49
N PHE A 64 1.78 -3.17 -4.87
CA PHE A 64 1.35 -1.79 -4.81
C PHE A 64 1.62 -1.22 -3.42
N VAL A 65 2.31 -0.09 -3.39
CA VAL A 65 2.43 0.72 -2.19
C VAL A 65 1.46 1.89 -2.33
N VAL A 66 0.63 2.11 -1.33
CA VAL A 66 -0.39 3.16 -1.38
C VAL A 66 -0.19 4.18 -0.28
N SER A 67 -0.63 5.41 -0.53
CA SER A 67 -0.53 6.50 0.43
C SER A 67 -1.70 7.44 0.28
N THR A 68 -2.06 8.08 1.38
CA THR A 68 -3.14 9.06 1.39
C THR A 68 -2.84 10.19 2.36
N VAL A 69 -3.17 11.43 1.98
CA VAL A 69 -3.15 12.59 2.87
C VAL A 69 -4.56 12.82 3.35
N VAL A 70 -4.75 12.82 4.66
CA VAL A 70 -6.05 12.97 5.31
C VAL A 70 -6.04 14.24 6.16
N SER A 71 -7.07 15.08 5.98
CA SER A 71 -7.32 16.26 6.81
C SER A 71 -8.28 15.92 7.95
N PHE A 72 -8.01 16.45 9.13
CA PHE A 72 -8.78 16.22 10.36
C PHE A 72 -9.33 17.54 10.94
N PRO A 73 -10.30 18.18 10.28
CA PRO A 73 -10.84 19.46 10.74
C PRO A 73 -11.58 19.36 12.08
N ASP A 74 -12.39 18.30 12.25
CA ASP A 74 -13.29 18.14 13.40
C ASP A 74 -12.90 16.96 14.29
N TYR A 75 -11.63 16.57 14.27
CA TYR A 75 -11.14 15.46 15.08
C TYR A 75 -10.99 15.89 16.54
N SER A 76 -11.48 15.07 17.47
CA SER A 76 -11.35 15.26 18.91
C SER A 76 -11.06 13.93 19.60
N GLY A 77 -10.27 13.97 20.67
CA GLY A 77 -9.92 12.81 21.51
C GLY A 77 -8.90 11.84 20.89
N ASP A 78 -8.63 10.74 21.59
CA ASP A 78 -7.70 9.68 21.18
C ASP A 78 -8.47 8.50 20.57
N ARG A 79 -9.00 8.68 19.36
CA ARG A 79 -9.83 7.67 18.66
C ARG A 79 -9.03 6.85 17.66
N GLU A 80 -9.42 5.60 17.43
CA GLU A 80 -8.76 4.77 16.41
C GLU A 80 -9.11 5.26 15.00
N ILE A 81 -8.14 5.22 14.10
CA ILE A 81 -8.32 5.58 12.69
C ILE A 81 -8.10 4.32 11.86
N LEU A 82 -9.09 4.02 11.03
CA LEU A 82 -9.02 2.99 10.00
C LEU A 82 -8.93 3.68 8.64
N ILE A 83 -7.99 3.28 7.80
CA ILE A 83 -7.99 3.65 6.39
C ILE A 83 -8.25 2.41 5.57
N ARG A 84 -9.43 2.32 4.98
CA ARG A 84 -9.76 1.27 4.02
C ARG A 84 -9.35 1.71 2.61
N CYS A 85 -8.69 0.83 1.88
CA CYS A 85 -8.33 1.01 0.48
C CYS A 85 -9.02 -0.09 -0.34
N GLU A 86 -9.84 0.32 -1.30
CA GLU A 86 -10.40 -0.58 -2.32
C GLU A 86 -9.55 -0.48 -3.57
N CYS A 87 -9.23 -1.62 -4.17
CA CYS A 87 -8.50 -1.75 -5.43
C CYS A 87 -9.37 -2.54 -6.42
N ARG A 88 -9.74 -1.93 -7.54
CA ARG A 88 -10.42 -2.61 -8.65
C ARG A 88 -9.44 -2.79 -9.80
N LEU A 89 -9.13 -4.04 -10.12
CA LEU A 89 -8.31 -4.41 -11.27
C LEU A 89 -9.20 -4.68 -12.47
N LYS A 90 -8.81 -4.17 -13.64
CA LYS A 90 -9.53 -4.40 -14.89
C LYS A 90 -8.59 -5.00 -15.94
N SER A 91 -9.06 -6.07 -16.55
CA SER A 91 -8.35 -6.81 -17.58
C SER A 91 -8.62 -6.23 -18.97
N ARG A 92 -7.71 -6.55 -19.90
CA ARG A 92 -7.87 -6.21 -21.33
C ARG A 92 -9.15 -6.78 -21.94
N ASN A 93 -9.67 -7.88 -21.39
CA ASN A 93 -10.87 -8.54 -21.88
C ASN A 93 -12.16 -7.94 -21.27
N GLY A 94 -12.03 -6.94 -20.40
CA GLY A 94 -13.16 -6.29 -19.73
C GLY A 94 -13.54 -6.91 -18.39
N ASP A 95 -12.93 -8.03 -17.98
CA ASP A 95 -13.16 -8.60 -16.65
C ASP A 95 -12.65 -7.65 -15.56
N CYS A 96 -13.44 -7.48 -14.49
CA CYS A 96 -13.11 -6.67 -13.32
C CYS A 96 -12.99 -7.54 -12.08
N HIS A 97 -12.04 -7.22 -11.21
CA HIS A 97 -11.85 -7.85 -9.91
C HIS A 97 -11.67 -6.81 -8.82
N ASP A 98 -12.45 -6.95 -7.76
CA ASP A 98 -12.41 -6.06 -6.61
C ASP A 98 -11.61 -6.72 -5.49
N LEU A 99 -10.63 -5.98 -4.99
CA LEU A 99 -9.80 -6.29 -3.85
C LEU A 99 -10.00 -5.18 -2.82
N SER A 100 -9.87 -5.50 -1.53
CA SER A 100 -9.89 -4.49 -0.50
C SER A 100 -8.94 -4.83 0.62
N CYS A 101 -8.23 -3.83 1.10
CA CYS A 101 -7.42 -3.95 2.30
C CYS A 101 -7.75 -2.83 3.29
N SER A 102 -7.70 -3.18 4.56
CA SER A 102 -8.07 -2.28 5.65
C SER A 102 -6.85 -2.02 6.53
N PHE A 103 -6.36 -0.78 6.61
CA PHE A 103 -5.22 -0.42 7.45
C PHE A 103 -5.68 0.21 8.77
N LEU A 104 -5.63 -0.56 9.85
CA LEU A 104 -5.91 -0.08 11.21
C LEU A 104 -4.66 0.57 11.80
N THR A 105 -4.79 1.80 12.26
CA THR A 105 -3.73 2.51 12.99
C THR A 105 -4.26 2.92 14.36
N TRP A 106 -3.59 2.39 15.39
CA TRP A 106 -3.86 2.77 16.77
C TRP A 106 -3.20 4.12 17.05
N THR A 107 -4.00 5.11 17.40
CA THR A 107 -3.56 6.45 17.80
C THR A 107 -2.84 6.48 19.14
N LYS A 108 -2.72 5.36 19.88
CA LYS A 108 -1.82 5.30 21.05
C LYS A 108 -0.35 5.61 20.74
N ARG A 109 0.04 5.68 19.46
CA ARG A 109 1.37 6.13 19.00
C ARG A 109 1.45 7.60 18.59
N ILE A 110 0.31 8.27 18.34
CA ILE A 110 0.22 9.68 17.93
C ILE A 110 -0.91 10.32 18.73
N PRO A 111 -0.61 11.20 19.70
CA PRO A 111 -1.64 11.89 20.49
C PRO A 111 -2.67 12.54 19.57
N GLY A 112 -3.96 12.37 19.87
CA GLY A 112 -5.03 12.90 19.02
C GLY A 112 -4.91 14.42 18.82
N SER A 113 -4.34 15.14 19.77
CA SER A 113 -4.04 16.57 19.68
C SER A 113 -3.06 16.94 18.57
N GLU A 114 -2.20 16.02 18.12
CA GLU A 114 -1.28 16.25 17.01
C GLU A 114 -1.97 16.10 15.65
N LEU A 115 -3.17 15.50 15.60
CA LEU A 115 -3.95 15.31 14.38
C LEU A 115 -4.88 16.50 14.07
N ILE A 116 -5.29 17.24 15.11
CA ILE A 116 -6.34 18.27 15.00
C ILE A 116 -5.85 19.46 14.19
N GLY A 117 -6.61 19.84 13.16
CA GLY A 117 -6.37 21.07 12.40
C GLY A 117 -5.16 21.01 11.46
N SER A 118 -4.58 19.83 11.25
CA SER A 118 -3.51 19.60 10.28
C SER A 118 -3.81 18.44 9.34
N ASP A 119 -3.11 18.46 8.21
CA ASP A 119 -3.09 17.35 7.26
C ASP A 119 -2.02 16.35 7.68
N HIS A 120 -2.37 15.07 7.59
CA HIS A 120 -1.47 13.97 7.89
C HIS A 120 -1.34 13.03 6.70
N LEU A 121 -0.09 12.75 6.35
CA LEU A 121 0.25 11.71 5.40
C LEU A 121 0.21 10.36 6.10
N PHE A 122 -0.64 9.47 5.60
CA PHE A 122 -0.62 8.06 5.92
C PHE A 122 0.07 7.30 4.80
N LEU A 123 1.22 6.73 5.12
CA LEU A 123 1.87 5.76 4.25
C LEU A 123 1.38 4.36 4.59
N LEU A 124 0.81 3.70 3.59
CA LEU A 124 0.10 2.43 3.71
C LEU A 124 0.78 1.39 2.82
N TYR A 125 1.70 0.64 3.42
CA TYR A 125 2.40 -0.42 2.72
C TYR A 125 1.67 -1.75 2.91
N LYS A 126 1.34 -2.44 1.82
CA LYS A 126 0.90 -3.84 1.85
C LYS A 126 1.50 -4.59 0.67
N THR A 127 2.01 -5.79 0.89
CA THR A 127 2.57 -6.63 -0.18
C THR A 127 1.49 -7.30 -1.03
N CYS A 128 0.27 -7.40 -0.50
CA CYS A 128 -0.92 -7.92 -1.18
C CYS A 128 -2.17 -7.11 -0.80
N PHE A 129 -3.24 -7.15 -1.58
CA PHE A 129 -4.48 -6.39 -1.34
C PHE A 129 -5.64 -7.22 -0.77
N CYS A 130 -5.37 -8.30 -0.03
CA CYS A 130 -6.42 -9.08 0.64
C CYS A 130 -6.22 -9.02 2.17
N ASP A 131 -7.30 -8.95 2.95
CA ASP A 131 -7.19 -8.86 4.42
C ASP A 131 -6.80 -10.19 5.09
N ASP A 132 -6.77 -11.30 4.34
CA ASP A 132 -6.42 -12.65 4.80
C ASP A 132 -5.19 -13.22 4.07
N ASP A 133 -4.16 -13.66 4.81
CA ASP A 133 -2.91 -14.20 4.25
C ASP A 133 -3.15 -15.48 3.40
N ALA A 134 -4.26 -16.20 3.65
CA ALA A 134 -4.66 -17.34 2.82
C ALA A 134 -5.26 -16.91 1.47
N GLU A 135 -5.96 -15.78 1.44
CA GLU A 135 -6.50 -15.19 0.21
C GLU A 135 -5.41 -14.53 -0.65
N ASP A 136 -4.34 -14.01 -0.03
CA ASP A 136 -3.17 -13.49 -0.74
C ASP A 136 -2.57 -14.55 -1.66
N ARG A 137 -2.33 -15.75 -1.11
CA ARG A 137 -1.77 -16.88 -1.84
C ARG A 137 -2.74 -17.41 -2.88
N TRP A 138 -4.01 -17.57 -2.52
CA TRP A 138 -5.06 -18.02 -3.45
C TRP A 138 -5.24 -17.07 -4.63
N PHE A 139 -5.27 -15.76 -4.38
CA PHE A 139 -5.43 -14.76 -5.45
C PHE A 139 -4.23 -14.81 -6.41
N VAL A 140 -3.00 -14.79 -5.89
CA VAL A 140 -1.78 -14.88 -6.72
C VAL A 140 -1.74 -16.19 -7.52
N GLU A 141 -2.06 -17.33 -6.90
CA GLU A 141 -2.09 -18.64 -7.56
C GLU A 141 -3.21 -18.78 -8.60
N THR A 142 -4.39 -18.23 -8.32
CA THR A 142 -5.55 -18.23 -9.24
C THR A 142 -5.33 -17.29 -10.43
N GLN A 143 -4.66 -16.15 -10.23
CA GLN A 143 -4.37 -15.23 -11.33
C GLN A 143 -3.23 -15.74 -12.22
N ALA A 144 -2.20 -16.35 -11.61
CA ALA A 144 -1.13 -17.01 -12.34
C ALA A 144 -1.62 -18.16 -13.23
N SER A 145 -2.62 -18.91 -12.77
CA SER A 145 -3.24 -20.00 -13.54
C SER A 145 -4.19 -19.49 -14.65
N ASN A 146 -4.82 -18.33 -14.45
CA ASN A 146 -5.80 -17.78 -15.40
C ASN A 146 -5.22 -16.91 -16.53
N LYS A 147 -3.90 -16.64 -16.57
CA LYS A 147 -3.23 -15.80 -17.60
C LYS A 147 -3.91 -14.43 -17.84
N ARG A 148 -4.66 -13.90 -16.87
CA ARG A 148 -5.46 -12.67 -17.05
C ARG A 148 -4.55 -11.45 -17.07
N THR A 149 -4.50 -10.74 -18.20
CA THR A 149 -3.70 -9.51 -18.31
C THR A 149 -4.48 -8.29 -17.84
N TYR A 150 -4.24 -7.84 -16.60
CA TYR A 150 -4.67 -6.53 -16.09
C TYR A 150 -3.89 -5.39 -16.73
N ASN A 151 -4.62 -4.35 -17.16
CA ASN A 151 -4.06 -3.14 -17.75
C ASN A 151 -4.49 -1.87 -17.00
N GLU A 152 -5.48 -1.95 -16.12
CA GLU A 152 -6.01 -0.81 -15.36
C GLU A 152 -6.18 -1.21 -13.90
N ALA A 153 -5.86 -0.28 -13.00
CA ALA A 153 -6.14 -0.40 -11.57
C ALA A 153 -6.73 0.89 -11.04
N TRP A 154 -7.86 0.78 -10.34
CA TRP A 154 -8.51 1.89 -9.67
C TRP A 154 -8.40 1.72 -8.17
N PHE A 155 -8.06 2.79 -7.47
CA PHE A 155 -7.90 2.80 -6.02
C PHE A 155 -8.83 3.84 -5.42
N LYS A 156 -9.44 3.51 -4.27
CA LYS A 156 -10.21 4.46 -3.48
C LYS A 156 -9.99 4.30 -1.99
N PHE A 157 -9.82 5.42 -1.31
CA PHE A 157 -9.46 5.52 0.09
C PHE A 157 -10.64 6.02 0.92
N TYR A 158 -10.91 5.33 2.02
CA TYR A 158 -11.99 5.63 2.95
C TYR A 158 -11.41 5.71 4.36
N PRO A 159 -11.13 6.93 4.86
CA PRO A 159 -10.74 7.12 6.25
C PRO A 159 -12.00 7.04 7.12
N VAL A 160 -11.89 6.28 8.21
CA VAL A 160 -12.96 6.02 9.16
C VAL A 160 -12.40 6.22 10.56
N VAL A 161 -13.10 7.02 11.37
CA VAL A 161 -12.78 7.16 12.79
C VAL A 161 -13.68 6.22 13.58
N ILE A 162 -13.07 5.38 14.40
CA ILE A 162 -13.77 4.44 15.28
C ILE A 162 -13.86 5.08 16.67
N ASN A 163 -15.09 5.31 17.12
CA ASN A 163 -15.37 5.84 18.45
C ASN A 163 -15.24 4.74 19.51
N GLU A 164 -15.19 5.13 20.79
CA GLU A 164 -15.06 4.20 21.93
C GLU A 164 -16.24 3.22 22.03
N ASP A 165 -17.41 3.61 21.56
CA ASP A 165 -18.62 2.78 21.50
C ASP A 165 -18.65 1.83 20.27
N GLY A 166 -17.58 1.84 19.46
CA GLY A 166 -17.46 1.05 18.23
C GLY A 166 -18.17 1.65 17.02
N SER A 167 -18.85 2.80 17.16
CA SER A 167 -19.47 3.49 16.03
C SER A 167 -18.42 4.11 15.11
N GLN A 168 -18.75 4.19 13.81
CA GLN A 168 -17.87 4.74 12.77
C GLN A 168 -18.33 6.13 12.36
N ASN A 169 -17.40 7.08 12.25
CA ASN A 169 -17.67 8.45 11.81
C ASN A 169 -16.68 8.90 10.73
N THR A 170 -17.15 9.70 9.77
CA THR A 170 -16.38 10.29 8.67
C THR A 170 -16.06 11.76 8.97
N CYS A 171 -15.36 12.04 10.07
CA CYS A 171 -14.92 13.40 10.43
C CYS A 171 -13.61 13.84 9.76
N CYS A 172 -13.14 13.07 8.77
CA CYS A 172 -11.89 13.29 8.08
C CYS A 172 -12.06 13.10 6.56
N GLU A 173 -11.23 13.80 5.79
CA GLU A 173 -11.34 13.86 4.33
C GLU A 173 -9.99 13.55 3.70
N VAL A 174 -9.98 12.79 2.61
CA VAL A 174 -8.76 12.57 1.82
C VAL A 174 -8.52 13.75 0.90
N LYS A 175 -7.38 14.43 1.06
CA LYS A 175 -6.93 15.52 0.18
C LYS A 175 -6.17 15.02 -1.04
N HIS A 176 -5.30 14.02 -0.85
CA HIS A 176 -4.47 13.46 -1.91
C HIS A 176 -4.30 11.96 -1.72
N CYS A 177 -4.13 11.23 -2.81
CA CYS A 177 -3.74 9.83 -2.76
C CYS A 177 -2.62 9.52 -3.76
N GLY A 178 -1.87 8.46 -3.47
CA GLY A 178 -0.75 8.02 -4.29
C GLY A 178 -0.62 6.51 -4.36
N VAL A 179 -0.11 6.05 -5.50
CA VAL A 179 0.25 4.64 -5.74
C VAL A 179 1.66 4.57 -6.31
N HIS A 180 2.48 3.70 -5.73
CA HIS A 180 3.77 3.29 -6.27
C HIS A 180 3.71 1.81 -6.63
N ILE A 181 4.20 1.46 -7.81
CA ILE A 181 4.24 0.11 -8.32
C ILE A 181 5.66 -0.42 -8.16
N SER A 182 5.79 -1.55 -7.46
CA SER A 182 7.05 -2.27 -7.30
C SER A 182 6.92 -3.69 -7.81
N PHE A 183 7.97 -4.21 -8.43
CA PHE A 183 8.03 -5.58 -8.92
C PHE A 183 9.01 -6.37 -8.05
N ALA A 184 8.66 -7.62 -7.71
CA ALA A 184 9.61 -8.52 -7.08
C ALA A 184 10.82 -8.68 -8.02
N LYS A 185 12.02 -8.32 -7.55
CA LYS A 185 13.25 -8.65 -8.26
C LYS A 185 13.45 -10.16 -8.16
N GLU A 186 13.82 -10.80 -9.26
CA GLU A 186 14.36 -12.16 -9.19
C GLU A 186 15.48 -12.18 -8.14
N GLU A 187 15.36 -13.06 -7.14
CA GLU A 187 16.51 -13.45 -6.35
C GLU A 187 17.51 -14.04 -7.34
N ALA A 188 18.60 -13.31 -7.60
CA ALA A 188 19.68 -13.82 -8.43
C ALA A 188 20.09 -15.17 -7.85
N GLU A 189 19.94 -16.23 -8.64
CA GLU A 189 20.36 -17.57 -8.25
C GLU A 189 21.79 -17.50 -7.73
N VAL A 190 21.95 -17.81 -6.44
CA VAL A 190 23.28 -18.00 -5.85
C VAL A 190 23.91 -19.15 -6.62
N GLN A 191 24.83 -18.83 -7.54
CA GLN A 191 25.60 -19.86 -8.24
C GLN A 191 26.24 -20.77 -7.19
N PRO A 192 26.10 -22.10 -7.29
CA PRO A 192 26.68 -23.00 -6.32
C PRO A 192 28.20 -22.79 -6.33
N SER A 193 28.72 -22.33 -5.20
CA SER A 193 30.15 -22.13 -4.96
C SER A 193 30.91 -23.37 -5.42
N LYS A 194 31.84 -23.21 -6.36
CA LYS A 194 32.72 -24.29 -6.82
C LYS A 194 33.41 -24.89 -5.60
N ARG A 195 33.05 -26.13 -5.24
CA ARG A 195 33.80 -26.94 -4.28
C ARG A 195 35.24 -27.03 -4.77
N LEU A 196 36.15 -26.34 -4.09
CA LEU A 196 37.58 -26.61 -4.18
C LEU A 196 37.79 -28.07 -3.76
N LYS A 197 38.07 -28.94 -4.74
CA LYS A 197 38.61 -30.27 -4.48
C LYS A 197 40.04 -30.06 -3.97
N TYR A 198 40.25 -30.26 -2.67
CA TYR A 198 41.59 -30.54 -2.16
C TYR A 198 41.99 -31.91 -2.69
N GLN A 199 43.08 -31.95 -3.47
CA GLN A 199 43.80 -33.18 -3.78
C GLN A 199 44.54 -33.60 -2.52
N SER A 200 44.38 -34.87 -2.16
CA SER A 200 45.21 -35.60 -1.19
C SER A 200 46.06 -36.62 -1.94
#